data_AF-A0AAP0RGA1-F1
#
_entry.id   AF-A0AAP0RGA1-F1
#
_cell.length_a   1.000
_cell.length_b   1.000
_cell.length_c   1.000
_cell.angle_alpha   90.00
_cell.angle_beta   90.00
_cell.angle_gamma   90.00
#
_symmetry.space_group_name_H-M   'P 1'
#
loop_
_entity.id
_entity.type
_entity.pdbx_description
1 polymer ?
#
loop_
_entity_poly.entity_id
_entity_poly.type
_entity_poly.pdbx_seq_one_letter_code
_entity_poly.pdbx_strand_id
1 'polypeptide(L)'
;MEMETNSIMLIKQKLEFFDILKAALVIPCKNANFIVFTFFSSLPFFCFMVLYETFLQTTLLETSKVLTVLPGLYNYIWVISTFITRRLTWDFSLQLIRLGLLYLVPLHLVELFNVIVTVDLASRIYTGENPITLREMIHKSVDKAWLKGSFITSVYVLFLSTCTLLGLIWIVTNYTIFSRSIFIYDLFFVAVYGAAFAILLTKYLEWSAVWNMSIVVSILEKRYGVEALAVSQYLVRGNEQRGLFFMLVFFAWGIVLRLPCLYGECNEIGSKIVPQITLFCLGNVIKWVVCVVYFHDCKKRILEKVDEEGEEIRAVDEVEGREKLRKKADDEV
;
A
#
# COMPACT_ATOMS: atom_id res chain seq x y z
N MET A 1 32.69 11.93 3.15
CA MET A 1 32.66 10.49 3.50
C MET A 1 31.23 10.02 3.79
N GLU A 2 30.55 10.40 4.88
CA GLU A 2 29.14 9.97 5.13
C GLU A 2 28.15 10.32 4.01
N MET A 3 28.29 11.50 3.40
CA MET A 3 27.42 11.95 2.30
C MET A 3 27.57 11.13 1.02
N GLU A 4 28.78 10.61 0.74
CA GLU A 4 29.07 9.73 -0.39
C GLU A 4 28.62 8.29 -0.12
N THR A 5 28.77 7.81 1.12
CA THR A 5 28.28 6.49 1.51
C THR A 5 26.75 6.42 1.41
N ASN A 6 26.05 7.48 1.84
CA ASN A 6 24.59 7.58 1.72
C ASN A 6 24.12 7.65 0.26
N SER A 7 24.85 8.35 -0.62
CA SER A 7 24.49 8.44 -2.04
C SER A 7 24.70 7.10 -2.77
N ILE A 8 25.78 6.39 -2.48
CA ILE A 8 26.05 5.06 -3.04
C ILE A 8 24.99 4.05 -2.58
N MET A 9 24.61 4.07 -1.30
CA MET A 9 23.56 3.20 -0.76
C MET A 9 22.21 3.45 -1.44
N LEU A 10 21.87 4.71 -1.68
CA LEU A 10 20.62 5.12 -2.32
C LEU A 10 20.58 4.73 -3.81
N ILE A 11 21.72 4.81 -4.52
CA ILE A 11 21.86 4.33 -5.90
C ILE A 11 21.68 2.81 -5.98
N LYS A 12 22.31 2.06 -5.07
CA LYS A 12 22.17 0.60 -4.99
C LYS A 12 20.71 0.19 -4.76
N GLN A 13 20.02 0.86 -3.83
CA GLN A 13 18.59 0.61 -3.60
C GLN A 13 17.70 0.93 -4.80
N LYS A 14 18.00 2.01 -5.54
CA LYS A 14 17.28 2.34 -6.78
C LYS A 14 17.44 1.27 -7.84
N LEU A 15 18.65 0.76 -8.03
CA LEU A 15 18.92 -0.31 -9.01
C LEU A 15 18.13 -1.57 -8.66
N GLU A 16 18.20 -2.00 -7.39
CA GLU A 16 17.49 -3.18 -6.91
C GLU A 16 15.94 -2.99 -6.93
N PHE A 17 15.45 -1.76 -6.74
CA PHE A 17 14.03 -1.41 -6.96
C PHE A 17 13.60 -1.67 -8.40
N PHE A 18 14.39 -1.24 -9.38
CA PHE A 18 14.08 -1.45 -10.80
C PHE A 18 14.13 -2.93 -11.18
N ASP A 19 15.02 -3.71 -10.58
CA ASP A 19 15.10 -5.16 -10.82
C ASP A 19 13.82 -5.87 -10.37
N ILE A 20 13.31 -5.53 -9.19
CA ILE A 20 12.03 -6.07 -8.68
C ILE A 20 10.86 -5.64 -9.56
N LEU A 21 10.79 -4.36 -9.94
CA LEU A 21 9.73 -3.87 -10.82
C LEU A 21 9.76 -4.55 -12.19
N LYS A 22 10.96 -4.72 -12.76
CA LYS A 22 11.16 -5.43 -14.02
C LYS A 22 10.74 -6.90 -13.89
N ALA A 23 11.15 -7.59 -12.83
CA ALA A 23 10.74 -8.96 -12.58
C ALA A 23 9.21 -9.09 -12.45
N ALA A 24 8.56 -8.15 -11.76
CA ALA A 24 7.12 -8.09 -11.62
C ALA A 24 6.40 -7.90 -12.98
N LEU A 25 6.89 -7.00 -13.83
CA LEU A 25 6.30 -6.74 -15.15
C LEU A 25 6.45 -7.92 -16.13
N VAL A 26 7.43 -8.80 -15.92
CA VAL A 26 7.62 -10.00 -16.75
C VAL A 26 6.64 -11.11 -16.37
N ILE A 27 6.14 -11.17 -15.13
CA ILE A 27 5.23 -12.25 -14.66
C ILE A 27 3.98 -12.38 -15.53
N PRO A 28 3.22 -11.29 -15.83
CA PRO A 28 2.05 -11.38 -16.71
C PRO A 28 2.38 -11.90 -18.11
N CYS A 29 3.58 -11.58 -18.63
CA CYS A 29 4.01 -11.99 -19.96
C CYS A 29 4.46 -13.47 -20.02
N LYS A 30 4.80 -14.08 -18.89
CA LYS A 30 5.22 -15.49 -18.83
C LYS A 30 4.07 -16.48 -19.01
N ASN A 31 2.83 -16.07 -18.74
CA ASN A 31 1.69 -16.98 -18.77
C ASN A 31 0.38 -16.27 -19.15
N ALA A 32 -0.20 -16.62 -20.30
CA ALA A 32 -1.49 -16.08 -20.74
C ALA A 32 -2.64 -16.37 -19.76
N ASN A 33 -2.60 -17.49 -19.03
CA ASN A 33 -3.60 -17.82 -18.02
C ASN A 33 -3.59 -16.80 -16.86
N PHE A 34 -2.43 -16.22 -16.52
CA PHE A 34 -2.36 -15.14 -15.54
C PHE A 34 -3.22 -13.95 -15.97
N ILE A 35 -3.09 -13.54 -17.23
CA ILE A 35 -3.83 -12.41 -17.79
C ILE A 35 -5.33 -12.71 -17.76
N VAL A 36 -5.74 -13.88 -18.23
CA VAL A 36 -7.14 -14.29 -18.28
C VAL A 36 -7.77 -14.33 -16.88
N PHE A 37 -7.11 -14.96 -15.91
CA PHE A 37 -7.65 -15.07 -14.55
C PHE A 37 -7.67 -13.77 -13.79
N THR A 38 -6.62 -12.97 -13.94
CA THR A 38 -6.57 -11.66 -13.29
C THR A 38 -7.61 -10.73 -13.91
N PHE A 39 -7.85 -10.82 -15.22
CA PHE A 39 -8.93 -10.09 -15.89
C PHE A 39 -10.31 -10.46 -15.33
N PHE A 40 -10.64 -11.74 -15.24
CA PHE A 40 -11.94 -12.19 -14.72
C PHE A 40 -12.15 -11.85 -13.24
N SER A 41 -11.10 -12.01 -12.41
CA SER A 41 -11.18 -11.66 -10.98
C SER A 41 -11.18 -10.15 -10.72
N SER A 42 -10.59 -9.35 -11.62
CA SER A 42 -10.65 -7.88 -11.55
C SER A 42 -11.97 -7.30 -12.07
N LEU A 43 -12.80 -8.07 -12.80
CA LEU A 43 -14.06 -7.55 -13.37
C LEU A 43 -15.06 -7.08 -12.31
N PRO A 44 -15.35 -7.85 -11.23
CA PRO A 44 -16.19 -7.34 -10.15
C PRO A 44 -15.59 -6.10 -9.48
N PHE A 45 -14.27 -6.10 -9.25
CA PHE A 45 -13.57 -4.97 -8.66
C PHE A 45 -13.70 -3.71 -9.53
N PHE A 46 -13.52 -3.85 -10.83
CA PHE A 46 -13.72 -2.79 -11.81
C PHE A 46 -15.14 -2.21 -11.73
N CYS A 47 -16.18 -3.05 -11.74
CA CYS A 47 -17.56 -2.59 -11.66
C CYS A 47 -17.86 -1.81 -10.37
N PHE A 48 -17.41 -2.30 -9.22
CA PHE A 48 -17.58 -1.59 -7.94
C PHE A 48 -16.73 -0.32 -7.88
N MET A 49 -15.54 -0.30 -8.49
CA MET A 49 -14.72 0.90 -8.61
C MET A 49 -15.38 1.98 -9.46
N VAL A 50 -16.08 1.63 -10.55
CA VAL A 50 -16.87 2.59 -11.36
C VAL A 50 -17.92 3.28 -10.50
N LEU A 51 -18.67 2.51 -9.71
CA LEU A 51 -19.67 3.07 -8.81
C LEU A 51 -19.00 3.96 -7.76
N TYR A 52 -17.95 3.46 -7.10
CA TYR A 52 -17.24 4.17 -6.04
C TYR A 52 -16.63 5.50 -6.52
N GLU A 53 -15.89 5.49 -7.63
CA GLU A 53 -15.25 6.70 -8.18
C GLU A 53 -16.28 7.72 -8.65
N THR A 54 -17.43 7.29 -9.19
CA THR A 54 -18.52 8.20 -9.56
C THR A 54 -19.05 8.95 -8.32
N PHE A 55 -19.30 8.25 -7.22
CA PHE A 55 -19.71 8.87 -5.97
C PHE A 55 -18.60 9.75 -5.39
N LEU A 56 -17.35 9.26 -5.36
CA LEU A 56 -16.21 10.00 -4.83
C LEU A 56 -16.00 11.33 -5.57
N GLN A 57 -16.01 11.32 -6.90
CA GLN A 57 -15.82 12.53 -7.71
C GLN A 57 -16.96 13.53 -7.52
N THR A 58 -18.20 13.05 -7.46
CA THR A 58 -19.37 13.89 -7.17
C THR A 58 -19.22 14.57 -5.80
N THR A 59 -18.88 13.80 -4.76
CA THR A 59 -18.66 14.34 -3.42
C THR A 59 -17.48 15.32 -3.37
N LEU A 60 -16.37 15.05 -4.07
CA LEU A 60 -15.24 15.97 -4.13
C LEU A 60 -15.60 17.29 -4.83
N LEU A 61 -16.39 17.24 -5.89
CA LEU A 61 -16.89 18.41 -6.62
C LEU A 61 -17.89 19.23 -5.81
N GLU A 62 -18.80 18.58 -5.07
CA GLU A 62 -19.68 19.27 -4.11
C GLU A 62 -18.88 19.92 -2.98
N THR A 63 -17.88 19.21 -2.44
CA THR A 63 -16.98 19.72 -1.40
C THR A 63 -16.19 20.95 -1.89
N SER A 64 -15.69 20.91 -3.11
CA SER A 64 -14.93 22.03 -3.68
C SER A 64 -15.81 23.26 -3.91
N LYS A 65 -17.08 23.09 -4.32
CA LYS A 65 -18.06 24.19 -4.42
C LYS A 65 -18.36 24.81 -3.05
N VAL A 66 -18.54 23.98 -2.02
CA VAL A 66 -18.72 24.46 -0.64
C VAL A 66 -17.51 25.27 -0.19
N LEU A 67 -16.30 24.82 -0.54
CA LEU A 67 -15.04 25.46 -0.15
C LEU A 67 -14.75 26.75 -0.94
N THR A 68 -15.13 26.83 -2.23
CA THR A 68 -14.86 27.97 -3.13
C THR A 68 -15.84 29.13 -2.97
N VAL A 69 -17.09 28.90 -2.55
CA VAL A 69 -18.10 29.97 -2.30
C VAL A 69 -17.84 30.77 -1.02
N LEU A 70 -16.70 30.53 -0.35
CA LEU A 70 -16.29 31.21 0.87
C LEU A 70 -15.31 32.42 0.73
N PRO A 71 -15.25 33.24 -0.35
CA PRO A 71 -14.35 34.41 -0.38
C PRO A 71 -15.01 35.71 0.12
N GLY A 72 -16.22 35.67 0.68
CA GLY A 72 -16.98 36.88 1.04
C GLY A 72 -17.22 37.13 2.54
N LEU A 73 -16.92 36.15 3.41
CA LEU A 73 -17.29 36.17 4.84
C LEU A 73 -16.06 36.10 5.77
N TYR A 74 -15.00 36.80 5.40
CA TYR A 74 -13.65 36.64 5.96
C TYR A 74 -13.46 37.03 7.43
N ASN A 75 -14.37 37.79 8.05
CA ASN A 75 -14.12 38.40 9.37
C ASN A 75 -14.67 37.64 10.59
N TYR A 76 -15.34 36.50 10.44
CA TYR A 76 -15.92 35.81 11.60
C TYR A 76 -15.73 34.29 11.56
N ILE A 77 -14.74 33.81 12.29
CA ILE A 77 -14.42 32.38 12.51
C ILE A 77 -15.64 31.60 13.02
N TRP A 78 -16.40 32.19 13.95
CA TRP A 78 -17.62 31.60 14.52
C TRP A 78 -18.73 31.46 13.47
N VAL A 79 -18.82 32.41 12.53
CA VAL A 79 -19.77 32.36 11.42
C VAL A 79 -19.32 31.32 10.39
N ILE A 80 -18.03 31.13 10.12
CA ILE A 80 -17.53 30.09 9.21
C ILE A 80 -17.83 28.68 9.74
N SER A 81 -17.56 28.41 11.03
CA SER A 81 -17.83 27.09 11.64
C SER A 81 -19.32 26.76 11.64
N THR A 82 -20.17 27.72 12.05
CA THR A 82 -21.64 27.58 12.00
C THR A 82 -22.19 27.55 10.58
N PHE A 83 -21.56 28.22 9.61
CA PHE A 83 -21.96 28.21 8.21
C PHE A 83 -21.57 26.91 7.50
N ILE A 84 -20.40 26.33 7.80
CA ILE A 84 -19.99 25.01 7.30
C ILE A 84 -20.92 23.93 7.87
N THR A 85 -21.20 23.93 9.17
CA THR A 85 -22.17 22.99 9.77
C THR A 85 -23.60 23.20 9.24
N ARG A 86 -24.00 24.45 8.97
CA ARG A 86 -25.31 24.76 8.37
C ARG A 86 -25.39 24.41 6.87
N ARG A 87 -24.27 24.38 6.16
CA ARG A 87 -24.18 24.10 4.72
C ARG A 87 -23.83 22.65 4.40
N LEU A 88 -23.24 21.90 5.34
CA LEU A 88 -23.26 20.45 5.36
C LEU A 88 -24.71 20.02 5.57
N THR A 89 -25.43 19.86 4.47
CA THR A 89 -26.78 19.32 4.51
C THR A 89 -26.73 17.90 5.08
N TRP A 90 -27.85 17.49 5.69
CA TRP A 90 -28.05 16.10 6.07
C TRP A 90 -27.77 15.16 4.89
N ASP A 91 -28.15 15.57 3.67
CA ASP A 91 -27.90 14.85 2.44
C ASP A 91 -26.41 14.67 2.13
N PHE A 92 -25.58 15.70 2.30
CA PHE A 92 -24.14 15.60 2.10
C PHE A 92 -23.47 14.68 3.13
N SER A 93 -23.93 14.74 4.39
CA SER A 93 -23.46 13.83 5.45
C SER A 93 -23.82 12.37 5.14
N LEU A 94 -25.04 12.13 4.67
CA LEU A 94 -25.49 10.81 4.21
C LEU A 94 -24.70 10.33 2.99
N GLN A 95 -24.36 11.20 2.05
CA GLN A 95 -23.48 10.84 0.91
C GLN A 95 -22.10 10.39 1.39
N LEU A 96 -21.49 11.10 2.36
CA LEU A 96 -20.20 10.71 2.95
C LEU A 96 -20.29 9.37 3.67
N ILE A 97 -21.34 9.14 4.46
CA ILE A 97 -21.59 7.85 5.14
C ILE A 97 -21.75 6.75 4.10
N ARG A 98 -22.54 6.99 3.04
CA ARG A 98 -22.75 6.03 1.95
C ARG A 98 -21.44 5.69 1.24
N LEU A 99 -20.60 6.69 0.94
CA LEU A 99 -19.30 6.51 0.33
C LEU A 99 -18.37 5.68 1.23
N GLY A 100 -18.34 6.00 2.53
CA GLY A 100 -17.58 5.25 3.53
C GLY A 100 -18.03 3.79 3.62
N LEU A 101 -19.33 3.54 3.67
CA LEU A 101 -19.87 2.17 3.70
C LEU A 101 -19.59 1.40 2.40
N LEU A 102 -19.68 2.07 1.24
CA LEU A 102 -19.36 1.48 -0.07
C LEU A 102 -17.88 1.09 -0.16
N TYR A 103 -16.99 1.91 0.40
CA TYR A 103 -15.57 1.60 0.49
C TYR A 103 -15.29 0.43 1.45
N LEU A 104 -15.78 0.53 2.68
CA LEU A 104 -15.44 -0.39 3.78
C LEU A 104 -15.97 -1.80 3.57
N VAL A 105 -17.14 -1.96 2.95
CA VAL A 105 -17.81 -3.26 2.86
C VAL A 105 -17.66 -3.88 1.46
N PRO A 106 -18.43 -3.48 0.43
CA PRO A 106 -18.42 -4.22 -0.83
C PRO A 106 -17.12 -4.04 -1.60
N LEU A 107 -16.56 -2.82 -1.64
CA LEU A 107 -15.34 -2.59 -2.41
C LEU A 107 -14.16 -3.35 -1.80
N HIS A 108 -13.99 -3.29 -0.48
CA HIS A 108 -12.91 -4.00 0.21
C HIS A 108 -12.99 -5.52 0.04
N LEU A 109 -14.19 -6.10 0.14
CA LEU A 109 -14.39 -7.54 -0.05
C LEU A 109 -14.02 -7.99 -1.46
N VAL A 110 -14.44 -7.22 -2.46
CA VAL A 110 -14.18 -7.53 -3.86
C VAL A 110 -12.71 -7.29 -4.21
N GLU A 111 -12.09 -6.25 -3.64
CA GLU A 111 -10.66 -6.03 -3.75
C GLU A 111 -9.89 -7.22 -3.19
N LEU A 112 -10.20 -7.66 -1.97
CA LEU A 112 -9.54 -8.80 -1.33
C LEU A 112 -9.61 -10.06 -2.20
N PHE A 113 -10.77 -10.35 -2.80
CA PHE A 113 -10.90 -11.48 -3.73
C PHE A 113 -9.94 -11.35 -4.92
N ASN A 114 -9.86 -10.17 -5.52
CA ASN A 114 -8.93 -9.90 -6.62
C ASN A 114 -7.45 -10.03 -6.18
N VAL A 115 -7.11 -9.55 -4.99
CA VAL A 115 -5.76 -9.68 -4.41
C VAL A 115 -5.38 -11.14 -4.25
N ILE A 116 -6.28 -11.93 -3.67
CA ILE A 116 -6.08 -13.34 -3.41
C ILE A 116 -5.70 -14.09 -4.70
N VAL A 117 -6.48 -13.89 -5.76
CA VAL A 117 -6.22 -14.51 -7.07
C VAL A 117 -4.89 -14.03 -7.66
N THR A 118 -4.65 -12.72 -7.63
CA THR A 118 -3.42 -12.11 -8.19
C THR A 118 -2.17 -12.63 -7.47
N VAL A 119 -2.17 -12.67 -6.14
CA VAL A 119 -1.02 -13.06 -5.31
C VAL A 119 -0.73 -14.56 -5.44
N ASP A 120 -1.73 -15.44 -5.39
CA ASP A 120 -1.49 -16.89 -5.54
C ASP A 120 -0.92 -17.19 -6.94
N LEU A 121 -1.48 -16.61 -8.00
CA LEU A 121 -0.99 -16.81 -9.37
C LEU A 121 0.41 -16.23 -9.57
N ALA A 122 0.65 -15.00 -9.10
CA ALA A 122 1.95 -14.35 -9.24
C ALA A 122 3.04 -15.13 -8.51
N SER A 123 2.76 -15.62 -7.30
CA SER A 123 3.74 -16.36 -6.50
C SER A 123 4.17 -17.64 -7.19
N ARG A 124 3.22 -18.39 -7.77
CA ARG A 124 3.50 -19.66 -8.45
C ARG A 124 4.31 -19.48 -9.73
N ILE A 125 3.97 -18.47 -10.53
CA ILE A 125 4.75 -18.14 -11.74
C ILE A 125 6.15 -17.67 -11.37
N TYR A 126 6.30 -16.97 -10.25
CA TYR A 126 7.60 -16.52 -9.75
C TYR A 126 8.45 -17.69 -9.27
N THR A 127 7.89 -18.65 -8.53
CA THR A 127 8.61 -19.84 -8.02
C THR A 127 8.81 -20.94 -9.07
N GLY A 128 8.20 -20.83 -10.25
CA GLY A 128 8.29 -21.83 -11.31
C GLY A 128 7.41 -23.06 -11.09
N GLU A 129 6.40 -22.96 -10.22
CA GLU A 129 5.39 -24.01 -10.05
C GLU A 129 4.49 -24.12 -11.29
N ASN A 130 4.06 -25.34 -11.60
CA ASN A 130 3.19 -25.59 -12.75
C ASN A 130 1.88 -24.77 -12.64
N PRO A 131 1.43 -24.12 -13.73
CA PRO A 131 0.21 -23.33 -13.70
C PRO A 131 -1.01 -24.21 -13.50
N ILE A 132 -1.79 -23.86 -12.48
CA ILE A 132 -2.99 -24.59 -12.08
C ILE A 132 -4.10 -24.45 -13.15
N THR A 133 -4.94 -25.48 -13.28
CA THR A 133 -6.24 -25.36 -13.97
C THR A 133 -7.28 -24.59 -13.13
N LEU A 134 -8.25 -23.94 -13.79
CA LEU A 134 -9.37 -23.18 -13.19
C LEU A 134 -10.03 -23.86 -11.98
N ARG A 135 -10.22 -25.17 -12.10
CA ARG A 135 -10.96 -25.98 -11.12
C ARG A 135 -10.25 -26.08 -9.77
N GLU A 136 -8.94 -26.26 -9.79
CA GLU A 136 -8.11 -26.33 -8.58
C GLU A 136 -7.96 -24.95 -7.92
N MET A 137 -7.92 -23.88 -8.72
CA MET A 137 -7.94 -22.51 -8.19
C MET A 137 -9.26 -22.21 -7.46
N ILE A 138 -10.41 -22.60 -8.02
CA ILE A 138 -11.71 -22.43 -7.38
C ILE A 138 -11.78 -23.28 -6.11
N HIS A 139 -11.30 -24.53 -6.16
CA HIS A 139 -11.33 -25.42 -5.01
C HIS A 139 -10.40 -24.95 -3.87
N LYS A 140 -9.21 -24.43 -4.19
CA LYS A 140 -8.27 -23.88 -3.21
C LYS A 140 -8.72 -22.51 -2.70
N SER A 141 -9.26 -21.66 -3.57
CA SER A 141 -9.78 -20.35 -3.18
C SER A 141 -11.05 -20.43 -2.34
N VAL A 142 -11.75 -21.56 -2.34
CA VAL A 142 -12.92 -21.85 -1.47
C VAL A 142 -12.49 -22.54 -0.15
N ASP A 143 -11.20 -22.74 0.10
CA ASP A 143 -10.74 -23.22 1.41
C ASP A 143 -11.09 -22.18 2.50
N LYS A 144 -12.17 -22.49 3.22
CA LYS A 144 -12.85 -21.58 4.15
C LYS A 144 -11.92 -21.07 5.24
N ALA A 145 -10.97 -21.87 5.68
CA ALA A 145 -10.00 -21.48 6.70
C ALA A 145 -9.03 -20.42 6.17
N TRP A 146 -8.55 -20.62 4.94
CA TRP A 146 -7.61 -19.72 4.28
C TRP A 146 -8.23 -18.37 3.90
N LEU A 147 -9.45 -18.39 3.35
CA LEU A 147 -10.20 -17.16 3.07
C LEU A 147 -10.50 -16.37 4.35
N LYS A 148 -10.96 -17.07 5.39
CA LYS A 148 -11.27 -16.43 6.68
C LYS A 148 -10.03 -15.77 7.29
N GLY A 149 -8.89 -16.43 7.22
CA GLY A 149 -7.63 -15.89 7.71
C GLY A 149 -7.17 -14.63 6.96
N SER A 150 -7.18 -14.68 5.63
CA SER A 150 -6.85 -13.52 4.78
C SER A 150 -7.81 -12.36 4.96
N PHE A 151 -9.09 -12.64 5.17
CA PHE A 151 -10.08 -11.63 5.51
C PHE A 151 -9.77 -10.93 6.83
N ILE A 152 -9.40 -11.67 7.88
CA ILE A 152 -9.03 -11.09 9.19
C ILE A 152 -7.84 -10.12 9.03
N THR A 153 -6.78 -10.54 8.34
CA THR A 153 -5.61 -9.67 8.07
C THR A 153 -6.02 -8.41 7.30
N SER A 154 -6.86 -8.58 6.28
CA SER A 154 -7.37 -7.49 5.47
C SER A 154 -8.17 -6.47 6.28
N VAL A 155 -8.99 -6.91 7.24
CA VAL A 155 -9.75 -6.03 8.14
C VAL A 155 -8.82 -5.21 9.04
N TYR A 156 -7.77 -5.81 9.60
CA TYR A 156 -6.77 -5.07 10.38
C TYR A 156 -6.07 -4.01 9.53
N VAL A 157 -5.64 -4.38 8.32
CA VAL A 157 -5.00 -3.45 7.38
C VAL A 157 -5.95 -2.31 6.99
N LEU A 158 -7.21 -2.62 6.69
CA LEU A 158 -8.23 -1.63 6.35
C LEU A 158 -8.42 -0.64 7.50
N PHE A 159 -8.53 -1.13 8.73
CA PHE A 159 -8.71 -0.29 9.91
C PHE A 159 -7.51 0.65 10.11
N LEU A 160 -6.28 0.12 10.11
CA LEU A 160 -5.06 0.90 10.29
C LEU A 160 -4.85 1.93 9.18
N SER A 161 -5.09 1.53 7.93
CA SER A 161 -5.03 2.43 6.77
C SER A 161 -6.08 3.53 6.84
N THR A 162 -7.31 3.20 7.18
CA THR A 162 -8.41 4.18 7.29
C THR A 162 -8.13 5.19 8.40
N CYS A 163 -7.69 4.75 9.58
CA CYS A 163 -7.37 5.64 10.69
C CYS A 163 -6.24 6.62 10.34
N THR A 164 -5.20 6.17 9.64
CA THR A 164 -4.08 7.03 9.25
C THR A 164 -4.45 8.01 8.13
N LEU A 165 -5.25 7.58 7.15
CA LEU A 165 -5.81 8.47 6.12
C LEU A 165 -6.74 9.53 6.72
N LEU A 166 -7.59 9.17 7.68
CA LEU A 166 -8.41 10.14 8.41
C LEU A 166 -7.54 11.18 9.15
N GLY A 167 -6.41 10.75 9.73
CA GLY A 167 -5.41 11.66 10.31
C GLY A 167 -4.84 12.64 9.29
N LEU A 168 -4.49 12.19 8.08
CA LEU A 168 -4.02 13.06 7.00
C LEU A 168 -5.09 14.06 6.56
N ILE A 169 -6.33 13.60 6.37
CA ILE A 169 -7.47 14.47 6.03
C ILE A 169 -7.67 15.52 7.12
N TRP A 170 -7.62 15.12 8.39
CA TRP A 170 -7.74 16.04 9.52
C TRP A 170 -6.67 17.14 9.50
N ILE A 171 -5.41 16.81 9.23
CA ILE A 171 -4.31 17.80 9.11
C ILE A 171 -4.61 18.80 7.99
N VAL A 172 -5.02 18.33 6.81
CA VAL A 172 -5.34 19.18 5.64
C VAL A 172 -6.55 20.07 5.94
N THR A 173 -7.61 19.53 6.53
CA THR A 173 -8.81 20.28 6.91
C THR A 173 -8.47 21.36 7.93
N ASN A 174 -7.69 21.05 8.97
CA ASN A 174 -7.29 22.05 9.95
C ASN A 174 -6.42 23.14 9.32
N TYR A 175 -5.44 22.78 8.50
CA TYR A 175 -4.64 23.74 7.76
C TYR A 175 -5.51 24.71 6.95
N THR A 176 -6.46 24.21 6.16
CA THR A 176 -7.34 25.07 5.33
C THR A 176 -8.26 25.97 6.14
N ILE A 177 -8.66 25.56 7.34
CA ILE A 177 -9.46 26.39 8.26
C ILE A 177 -8.58 27.48 8.90
N PHE A 178 -7.40 27.13 9.41
CA PHE A 178 -6.50 28.05 10.10
C PHE A 178 -5.84 29.06 9.15
N SER A 179 -5.38 28.63 7.97
CA SER A 179 -4.77 29.52 6.97
C SER A 179 -5.76 30.58 6.47
N ARG A 180 -7.03 30.20 6.30
CA ARG A 180 -8.11 31.15 5.96
C ARG A 180 -8.43 32.15 7.06
N SER A 181 -8.07 31.85 8.31
CA SER A 181 -8.42 32.66 9.48
C SER A 181 -7.34 33.68 9.86
N ILE A 182 -6.08 33.49 9.48
CA ILE A 182 -4.96 34.28 10.01
C ILE A 182 -3.95 34.61 8.89
N PHE A 183 -4.21 35.68 8.13
CA PHE A 183 -3.38 36.12 7.00
C PHE A 183 -1.92 36.49 7.37
N ILE A 184 -1.66 36.87 8.63
CA ILE A 184 -0.36 37.40 9.06
C ILE A 184 0.68 36.28 9.34
N TYR A 185 0.24 35.03 9.52
CA TYR A 185 1.10 33.89 9.87
C TYR A 185 1.05 32.74 8.84
N ASP A 186 0.54 33.01 7.63
CA ASP A 186 0.27 31.99 6.63
C ASP A 186 1.51 31.13 6.30
N LEU A 187 2.68 31.75 6.12
CA LEU A 187 3.93 31.01 5.84
C LEU A 187 4.36 30.08 6.98
N PHE A 188 4.16 30.48 8.25
CA PHE A 188 4.48 29.64 9.41
C PHE A 188 3.54 28.43 9.49
N PHE A 189 2.24 28.65 9.30
CA PHE A 189 1.26 27.56 9.29
C PHE A 189 1.45 26.62 8.10
N VAL A 190 1.77 27.15 6.91
CA VAL A 190 2.16 26.35 5.73
C VAL A 190 3.36 25.46 6.08
N ALA A 191 4.40 26.02 6.70
CA ALA A 191 5.59 25.25 7.07
C ALA A 191 5.28 24.16 8.10
N VAL A 192 4.54 24.49 9.17
CA VAL A 192 4.21 23.54 10.25
C VAL A 192 3.27 22.43 9.77
N TYR A 193 2.13 22.78 9.16
CA TYR A 193 1.18 21.80 8.67
C TYR A 193 1.73 21.02 7.46
N GLY A 194 2.52 21.67 6.59
CA GLY A 194 3.22 21.01 5.50
C GLY A 194 4.24 19.98 6.00
N ALA A 195 5.05 20.33 7.01
CA ALA A 195 5.99 19.40 7.62
C ALA A 195 5.26 18.26 8.34
N ALA A 196 4.20 18.55 9.12
CA ALA A 196 3.40 17.53 9.79
C ALA A 196 2.75 16.57 8.79
N PHE A 197 2.20 17.10 7.69
CA PHE A 197 1.64 16.31 6.60
C PHE A 197 2.71 15.43 5.95
N ALA A 198 3.88 15.97 5.62
CA ALA A 198 4.97 15.22 5.02
C ALA A 198 5.45 14.08 5.93
N ILE A 199 5.63 14.34 7.24
CA ILE A 199 6.03 13.33 8.22
C ILE A 199 4.98 12.22 8.31
N LEU A 200 3.70 12.57 8.45
CA LEU A 200 2.64 11.58 8.55
C LEU A 200 2.46 10.79 7.24
N LEU A 201 2.61 11.44 6.09
CA LEU A 201 2.55 10.79 4.79
C LEU A 201 3.69 9.80 4.61
N THR A 202 4.93 10.17 4.95
CA THR A 202 6.07 9.25 4.92
C THR A 202 5.80 8.04 5.82
N LYS A 203 5.32 8.26 7.05
CA LYS A 203 4.98 7.16 7.97
C LYS A 203 3.86 6.26 7.43
N TYR A 204 2.84 6.85 6.81
CA TYR A 204 1.78 6.11 6.13
C TYR A 204 2.33 5.22 5.01
N LEU A 205 3.26 5.72 4.19
CA LEU A 205 3.86 4.95 3.10
C LEU A 205 4.74 3.79 3.61
N GLU A 206 5.53 4.02 4.67
CA GLU A 206 6.32 2.96 5.33
C GLU A 206 5.41 1.86 5.88
N TRP A 207 4.37 2.24 6.62
CA TRP A 207 3.42 1.28 7.19
C TRP A 207 2.58 0.58 6.12
N SER A 208 2.20 1.29 5.06
CA SER A 208 1.50 0.69 3.91
C SER A 208 2.32 -0.43 3.27
N ALA A 209 3.65 -0.34 3.26
CA ALA A 209 4.50 -1.43 2.78
C ALA A 209 4.37 -2.67 3.66
N VAL A 210 4.41 -2.49 4.98
CA VAL A 210 4.22 -3.57 5.97
C VAL A 210 2.82 -4.18 5.88
N TRP A 211 1.79 -3.35 5.71
CA TRP A 211 0.39 -3.78 5.60
C TRP A 211 0.13 -4.57 4.33
N ASN A 212 0.55 -4.08 3.15
CA ASN A 212 0.40 -4.82 1.89
C ASN A 212 1.19 -6.14 1.93
N MET A 213 2.38 -6.13 2.52
CA MET A 213 3.16 -7.35 2.75
C MET A 213 2.46 -8.33 3.70
N SER A 214 1.76 -7.84 4.73
CA SER A 214 1.01 -8.71 5.63
C SER A 214 -0.12 -9.46 4.93
N ILE A 215 -0.76 -8.84 3.93
CA ILE A 215 -1.78 -9.49 3.10
C ILE A 215 -1.13 -10.60 2.26
N VAL A 216 0.02 -10.32 1.64
CA VAL A 216 0.77 -11.35 0.88
C VAL A 216 1.19 -12.51 1.79
N VAL A 217 1.77 -12.24 2.96
CA VAL A 217 2.12 -13.24 3.98
C VAL A 217 0.89 -14.06 4.37
N SER A 218 -0.26 -13.40 4.57
CA SER A 218 -1.49 -14.07 4.94
C SER A 218 -2.00 -15.05 3.89
N ILE A 219 -1.82 -14.70 2.62
CA ILE A 219 -2.21 -15.53 1.48
C ILE A 219 -1.23 -16.70 1.31
N LEU A 220 0.08 -16.47 1.46
CA LEU A 220 1.11 -17.46 1.12
C LEU A 220 1.54 -18.36 2.30
N GLU A 221 1.64 -17.82 3.50
CA GLU A 221 2.22 -18.49 4.69
C GLU A 221 1.17 -19.01 5.67
N LYS A 222 -0.13 -18.84 5.39
CA LYS A 222 -1.25 -19.24 6.26
C LYS A 222 -1.17 -18.68 7.71
N ARG A 223 -0.50 -17.54 7.90
CA ARG A 223 -0.48 -16.77 9.15
C ARG A 223 -1.45 -15.61 9.05
N TYR A 224 -2.17 -15.28 10.12
CA TYR A 224 -3.33 -14.38 9.99
C TYR A 224 -3.34 -13.26 11.02
N GLY A 225 -3.97 -12.14 10.67
CA GLY A 225 -4.17 -10.99 11.55
C GLY A 225 -2.87 -10.39 12.05
N VAL A 226 -2.74 -10.30 13.37
CA VAL A 226 -1.56 -9.70 14.03
C VAL A 226 -0.29 -10.49 13.75
N GLU A 227 -0.38 -11.82 13.62
CA GLU A 227 0.80 -12.64 13.31
C GLU A 227 1.34 -12.33 11.91
N ALA A 228 0.46 -12.16 10.93
CA ALA A 228 0.84 -11.79 9.57
C ALA A 228 1.51 -10.41 9.53
N LEU A 229 1.02 -9.45 10.33
CA LEU A 229 1.61 -8.12 10.49
C LEU A 229 2.99 -8.18 11.16
N ALA A 230 3.16 -9.01 12.19
CA ALA A 230 4.44 -9.18 12.86
C ALA A 230 5.49 -9.79 11.93
N VAL A 231 5.10 -10.83 11.17
CA VAL A 231 5.98 -11.45 10.17
C VAL A 231 6.31 -10.47 9.04
N SER A 232 5.35 -9.69 8.54
CA SER A 232 5.64 -8.71 7.50
C SER A 232 6.58 -7.61 7.99
N GLN A 233 6.42 -7.14 9.23
CA GLN A 233 7.34 -6.19 9.84
C GLN A 233 8.76 -6.76 9.96
N TYR A 234 8.87 -8.04 10.36
CA TYR A 234 10.17 -8.72 10.40
C TYR A 234 10.81 -8.84 9.01
N LEU A 235 10.04 -9.22 7.99
CA LEU A 235 10.53 -9.36 6.61
C LEU A 235 10.96 -8.02 5.98
N VAL A 236 10.25 -6.94 6.28
CA VAL A 236 10.55 -5.60 5.75
C VAL A 236 11.73 -4.96 6.47
N ARG A 237 12.08 -5.41 7.68
CA ARG A 237 13.14 -4.81 8.51
C ARG A 237 14.48 -4.82 7.77
N GLY A 238 15.10 -3.65 7.67
CA GLY A 238 16.34 -3.46 6.91
C GLY A 238 16.16 -3.27 5.39
N ASN A 239 14.93 -3.30 4.89
CA ASN A 239 14.58 -3.01 3.50
C ASN A 239 13.40 -2.00 3.37
N GLU A 240 13.19 -1.20 4.42
CA GLU A 240 12.06 -0.28 4.59
C GLU A 240 12.01 0.78 3.48
N GLN A 241 13.16 1.35 3.11
CA GLN A 241 13.24 2.37 2.07
C GLN A 241 12.73 1.88 0.72
N ARG A 242 12.94 0.60 0.37
CA ARG A 242 12.43 0.05 -0.90
C ARG A 242 10.93 -0.15 -0.85
N GLY A 243 10.42 -0.68 0.26
CA GLY A 243 8.98 -0.74 0.51
C GLY A 243 8.33 0.63 0.36
N LEU A 244 8.93 1.66 0.96
CA LEU A 244 8.50 3.06 0.83
C LEU A 244 8.49 3.51 -0.64
N PHE A 245 9.54 3.26 -1.42
CA PHE A 245 9.58 3.65 -2.84
C PHE A 245 8.46 3.00 -3.66
N PHE A 246 8.20 1.70 -3.46
CA PHE A 246 7.07 1.03 -4.14
C PHE A 246 5.74 1.68 -3.75
N MET A 247 5.51 1.87 -2.45
CA MET A 247 4.26 2.48 -1.98
C MET A 247 4.09 3.90 -2.49
N LEU A 248 5.17 4.69 -2.57
CA LEU A 248 5.16 6.04 -3.13
C LEU A 248 4.74 6.04 -4.61
N VAL A 249 5.27 5.13 -5.43
CA VAL A 249 4.92 5.03 -6.85
C VAL A 249 3.44 4.71 -7.03
N PHE A 250 2.91 3.72 -6.31
CA PHE A 250 1.49 3.37 -6.41
C PHE A 250 0.57 4.44 -5.81
N PHE A 251 1.01 5.12 -4.75
CA PHE A 251 0.29 6.26 -4.19
C PHE A 251 0.21 7.42 -5.18
N ALA A 252 1.35 7.81 -5.78
CA ALA A 252 1.41 8.84 -6.79
C ALA A 252 0.59 8.47 -8.04
N TRP A 253 0.66 7.22 -8.50
CA TRP A 253 -0.18 6.69 -9.57
C TRP A 253 -1.67 6.89 -9.29
N GLY A 254 -2.11 6.52 -8.08
CA GLY A 254 -3.50 6.69 -7.66
C GLY A 254 -3.96 8.15 -7.60
N ILE A 255 -3.08 9.09 -7.23
CA ILE A 255 -3.39 10.53 -7.24
C ILE A 255 -3.44 11.06 -8.67
N VAL A 256 -2.41 10.78 -9.46
CA VAL A 256 -2.28 11.25 -10.85
C VAL A 256 -3.47 10.81 -11.70
N LEU A 257 -3.96 9.57 -11.52
CA LEU A 257 -5.15 9.13 -12.24
C LEU A 257 -6.44 9.85 -11.82
N ARG A 258 -6.54 10.32 -10.58
CA ARG A 258 -7.74 11.02 -10.08
C ARG A 258 -7.75 12.51 -10.36
N LEU A 259 -6.59 13.13 -10.53
CA LEU A 259 -6.45 14.58 -10.80
C LEU A 259 -7.20 15.06 -12.07
N PRO A 260 -7.13 14.37 -13.23
CA PRO A 260 -7.83 14.79 -14.44
C PRO A 260 -9.34 15.00 -14.25
N CYS A 261 -9.98 14.21 -13.40
CA CYS A 261 -11.42 14.31 -13.13
C CYS A 261 -11.78 15.42 -12.13
N LEU A 262 -10.81 15.91 -11.37
CA LEU A 262 -10.98 17.06 -10.48
C LEU A 262 -10.83 18.40 -11.23
N TYR A 263 -9.96 18.44 -12.25
CA TYR A 263 -9.65 19.66 -13.00
C TYR A 263 -10.38 19.77 -14.35
N GLY A 264 -10.71 18.63 -14.97
CA GLY A 264 -11.58 18.58 -16.13
C GLY A 264 -12.99 18.21 -15.70
N GLU A 265 -14.00 18.91 -16.22
CA GLU A 265 -15.39 18.49 -16.08
C GLU A 265 -15.56 17.07 -16.66
N CYS A 266 -15.47 16.06 -15.79
CA CYS A 266 -15.79 14.67 -16.11
C CYS A 266 -17.31 14.46 -16.17
N ASN A 267 -18.03 15.49 -16.65
CA ASN A 267 -19.49 15.60 -16.63
C ASN A 267 -20.16 14.71 -17.69
N GLU A 268 -19.42 14.18 -18.66
CA GLU A 268 -19.90 13.10 -19.51
C GLU A 268 -19.67 11.77 -18.81
N ILE A 269 -20.60 11.47 -17.90
CA ILE A 269 -20.79 10.20 -17.19
C ILE A 269 -20.61 9.06 -18.21
N GLY A 270 -19.42 8.44 -18.21
CA GLY A 270 -19.14 7.22 -18.97
C GLY A 270 -17.83 7.20 -19.76
N SER A 271 -17.48 8.25 -20.51
CA SER A 271 -16.41 8.13 -21.52
C SER A 271 -14.99 8.21 -20.91
N LYS A 272 -14.75 9.12 -19.95
CA LYS A 272 -13.41 9.37 -19.37
C LYS A 272 -13.13 8.61 -18.09
N ILE A 273 -14.18 8.20 -17.36
CA ILE A 273 -14.06 7.45 -16.09
C ILE A 273 -13.61 6.00 -16.35
N VAL A 274 -14.14 5.36 -17.40
CA VAL A 274 -13.79 3.98 -17.77
C VAL A 274 -12.28 3.79 -18.01
N PRO A 275 -11.59 4.56 -18.88
CA PRO A 275 -10.16 4.37 -19.11
C PRO A 275 -9.32 4.66 -17.85
N GLN A 276 -9.70 5.65 -17.04
CA GLN A 276 -9.05 5.92 -15.76
C GLN A 276 -9.11 4.70 -14.83
N ILE A 277 -10.30 4.11 -14.67
CA ILE A 277 -10.49 2.97 -13.77
C ILE A 277 -9.80 1.73 -14.32
N THR A 278 -9.79 1.53 -15.64
CA THR A 278 -9.00 0.46 -16.26
C THR A 278 -7.52 0.58 -15.90
N LEU A 279 -6.93 1.78 -15.99
CA LEU A 279 -5.55 2.03 -15.57
C LEU A 279 -5.36 1.85 -14.06
N PHE A 280 -6.36 2.20 -13.25
CA PHE A 280 -6.31 2.00 -11.80
C PHE A 280 -6.31 0.51 -11.45
N CYS A 281 -7.19 -0.29 -12.05
CA CYS A 281 -7.24 -1.74 -11.87
C CYS A 281 -5.94 -2.41 -12.32
N LEU A 282 -5.40 -2.01 -13.48
CA LEU A 282 -4.11 -2.50 -13.96
C LEU A 282 -2.98 -2.18 -12.97
N GLY A 283 -2.95 -0.94 -12.47
CA GLY A 283 -2.00 -0.52 -11.43
C GLY A 283 -2.16 -1.35 -10.15
N ASN A 284 -3.39 -1.68 -9.73
CA ASN A 284 -3.62 -2.51 -8.56
C ASN A 284 -3.10 -3.93 -8.75
N VAL A 285 -3.33 -4.55 -9.91
CA VAL A 285 -2.75 -5.86 -10.25
C VAL A 285 -1.24 -5.82 -10.17
N ILE A 286 -0.60 -4.85 -10.84
CA ILE A 286 0.86 -4.70 -10.83
C ILE A 286 1.38 -4.46 -9.40
N LYS A 287 0.67 -3.67 -8.57
CA LYS A 287 0.99 -3.47 -7.15
C LYS A 287 1.12 -4.79 -6.41
N TRP A 288 0.15 -5.67 -6.55
CA TRP A 288 0.17 -6.96 -5.85
C TRP A 288 1.25 -7.90 -6.39
N VAL A 289 1.49 -7.90 -7.70
CA VAL A 289 2.60 -8.65 -8.30
C VAL A 289 3.96 -8.15 -7.76
N VAL A 290 4.15 -6.83 -7.67
CA VAL A 290 5.36 -6.24 -7.07
C VAL A 290 5.49 -6.64 -5.61
N CYS A 291 4.40 -6.63 -4.83
CA CYS A 291 4.43 -7.08 -3.44
C CYS A 291 4.83 -8.57 -3.31
N VAL A 292 4.41 -9.43 -4.24
CA VAL A 292 4.81 -10.85 -4.27
C VAL A 292 6.32 -10.99 -4.54
N VAL A 293 6.84 -10.30 -5.56
CA VAL A 293 8.27 -10.35 -5.88
C VAL A 293 9.09 -9.78 -4.71
N TYR A 294 8.64 -8.68 -4.14
CA TYR A 294 9.27 -8.06 -2.97
C TYR A 294 9.25 -8.98 -1.74
N PHE A 295 8.18 -9.73 -1.52
CA PHE A 295 8.10 -10.76 -0.48
C PHE A 295 9.15 -11.84 -0.65
N HIS A 296 9.26 -12.42 -1.85
CA HIS A 296 10.26 -13.46 -2.12
C HIS A 296 11.69 -12.93 -2.01
N ASP A 297 11.95 -11.72 -2.49
CA ASP A 297 13.26 -11.06 -2.35
C ASP A 297 13.63 -10.82 -0.88
N CYS A 298 12.71 -10.31 -0.06
CA CYS A 298 12.96 -10.09 1.37
C CYS A 298 13.20 -11.42 2.11
N LYS A 299 12.40 -12.45 1.81
CA LYS A 299 12.55 -13.78 2.39
C LYS A 299 13.90 -14.40 2.03
N LYS A 300 14.32 -14.30 0.76
CA LYS A 300 15.61 -14.80 0.29
C LYS A 300 16.78 -14.16 1.01
N ARG A 301 16.78 -12.83 1.17
CA ARG A 301 17.85 -12.10 1.87
C ARG A 301 17.98 -12.48 3.34
N ILE A 302 16.87 -12.75 4.01
CA ILE A 302 16.90 -13.17 5.42
C ILE A 302 17.50 -14.57 5.53
N LEU A 303 17.17 -15.48 4.61
CA LEU A 303 17.78 -16.81 4.56
C LEU A 303 19.29 -16.72 4.30
N GLU A 304 19.71 -15.92 3.32
CA GLU A 304 21.14 -15.69 3.01
C GLU A 304 21.92 -15.18 4.23
N LYS A 305 21.35 -14.25 5.01
CA LYS A 305 21.99 -13.74 6.24
C LYS A 305 22.09 -14.80 7.33
N VAL A 306 21.07 -15.62 7.51
CA VAL A 306 21.08 -16.69 8.53
C VAL A 306 22.10 -17.78 8.17
N ASP A 307 22.23 -18.08 6.87
CA ASP A 307 23.24 -19.03 6.39
C ASP A 307 24.66 -18.48 6.59
N GLU A 308 24.90 -17.20 6.29
CA GLU A 308 26.19 -16.51 6.54
C GLU A 308 26.55 -16.50 8.04
N GLU A 309 25.62 -16.10 8.92
CA GLU A 309 25.83 -16.11 10.38
C GLU A 309 26.09 -17.53 10.92
N GLY A 310 25.41 -18.54 10.35
CA GLY A 310 25.60 -19.95 10.71
C GLY A 310 26.96 -20.51 10.29
N GLU A 311 27.49 -20.07 9.14
CA GLU A 311 28.85 -20.40 8.69
C GLU A 311 29.93 -19.72 9.54
N GLU A 312 29.73 -18.45 9.93
CA GLU A 312 30.65 -17.73 10.82
C GLU A 312 30.77 -18.41 12.19
N ILE A 313 29.65 -18.82 12.80
CA ILE A 313 29.66 -19.52 14.10
C ILE A 313 30.43 -20.84 14.00
N ARG A 314 30.22 -21.61 12.93
CA ARG A 314 30.95 -22.87 12.71
C ARG A 314 32.45 -22.65 12.52
N ALA A 315 32.85 -21.58 11.83
CA ALA A 315 34.24 -21.23 11.65
C ALA A 315 34.92 -20.83 12.98
N VAL A 316 34.22 -20.11 13.85
CA VAL A 316 34.72 -19.75 15.19
C VAL A 316 34.88 -20.99 16.08
N ASP A 317 33.90 -21.88 16.09
CA ASP A 317 33.96 -23.13 16.86
C ASP A 317 35.11 -24.05 16.39
N GLU A 318 35.37 -24.11 15.07
CA GLU A 318 36.51 -24.86 14.53
C GLU A 318 37.86 -24.26 14.92
N VAL A 319 37.97 -22.92 14.95
CA VAL A 319 39.21 -22.23 15.35
C VAL A 319 39.45 -22.42 16.84
N GLU A 320 38.43 -22.26 17.69
CA GLU A 320 38.54 -22.47 19.13
C GLU A 320 38.86 -23.94 19.48
N GLY A 321 38.29 -24.88 18.73
CA GLY A 321 38.60 -26.31 18.85
C GLY A 321 40.06 -26.64 18.52
N ARG A 322 40.61 -26.05 17.44
CA ARG A 322 42.03 -26.21 17.08
C ARG A 322 42.96 -25.56 18.10
N GLU A 323 42.59 -24.43 18.67
CA GLU A 323 43.41 -23.72 19.66
C GLU A 323 43.47 -24.48 21.00
N LYS A 324 42.35 -25.11 21.41
CA LYS A 324 42.31 -26.02 22.56
C LYS A 324 43.15 -27.27 22.35
N LEU A 325 43.14 -27.85 21.16
CA LEU A 325 44.00 -29.00 20.83
C LEU A 325 45.50 -28.63 20.82
N ARG A 326 45.84 -27.43 20.36
CA ARG A 326 47.22 -26.94 20.33
C ARG A 326 47.77 -26.70 21.74
N LYS A 327 47.01 -26.05 22.61
CA LYS A 327 47.41 -25.86 24.03
C LYS A 327 47.59 -27.19 24.76
N LYS A 328 46.74 -28.19 24.47
CA LYS A 328 46.84 -29.52 25.08
C LYS A 328 48.08 -30.29 24.61
N ALA A 329 48.55 -30.06 23.39
CA ALA A 329 49.80 -30.63 22.88
C ALA A 329 51.05 -29.94 23.46
N ASP A 330 50.96 -28.65 23.78
CA ASP A 330 52.04 -27.89 24.43
C ASP A 330 52.17 -28.21 25.93
N ASP A 331 51.10 -28.67 26.59
CA ASP A 331 51.11 -29.10 28.01
C ASP A 331 51.60 -30.56 28.22
N GLU A 332 51.72 -31.36 27.15
CA GLU A 332 52.20 -32.76 27.19
C GLU A 332 53.70 -32.93 26.85
N VAL A 333 54.42 -31.83 26.61
CA VAL A 333 55.89 -31.77 26.37
C VAL A 333 56.58 -31.15 27.57
#